data_AF-A0A183EGL2-F1
#
_entry.id   AF-A0A183EGL2-F1
#
_cell.length_a   1.000
_cell.length_b   1.000
_cell.length_c   1.000
_cell.angle_alpha   90.00
_cell.angle_beta   90.00
_cell.angle_gamma   90.00
#
_symmetry.space_group_name_H-M   'P 1'
#
loop_
_entity.id
_entity.type
_entity.pdbx_description
1 polymer ?
#
loop_
_entity_poly.entity_id
_entity_poly.type
_entity_poly.pdbx_seq_one_letter_code
_entity_poly.pdbx_strand_id
1 'polypeptide(L)'
;MSSYILMDILLDENGGGAVTATAIYAALSKQLGIMFGDYGYAAAKLSLNVKVFDAETATVVVRISKESAQRLLSTVPFVRSVGNIPAVLEVLFVG
;
A
#
# COMPACT_ATOMS: atom_id res chain seq x y z
N MET A 1 -5.68 -13.60 -12.78
CA MET A 1 -4.26 -13.26 -13.05
C MET A 1 -3.83 -12.19 -12.05
N SER A 2 -2.58 -12.17 -11.59
CA SER A 2 -2.13 -11.16 -10.60
C SER A 2 -1.43 -9.99 -11.27
N SER A 3 -1.45 -8.84 -10.60
CA SER A 3 -0.64 -7.67 -10.90
C SER A 3 0.31 -7.36 -9.75
N TYR A 4 1.47 -6.79 -10.09
CA TYR A 4 2.51 -6.38 -9.16
C TYR A 4 2.71 -4.88 -9.28
N ILE A 5 2.60 -4.18 -8.16
CA ILE A 5 2.76 -2.73 -8.08
C ILE A 5 4.01 -2.46 -7.27
N LEU A 6 4.97 -1.79 -7.90
CA LEU A 6 6.19 -1.29 -7.26
C LEU A 6 5.93 0.15 -6.82
N MET A 7 6.23 0.44 -5.57
CA MET A 7 6.10 1.77 -4.99
C MET A 7 7.30 2.13 -4.13
N ASP A 8 7.60 3.42 -4.06
CA ASP A 8 8.44 3.99 -3.00
C ASP A 8 7.57 4.60 -1.91
N ILE A 9 8.12 4.61 -0.69
CA ILE A 9 7.50 5.21 0.48
C ILE A 9 8.32 6.44 0.88
N LEU A 10 7.76 7.61 0.61
CA LEU A 10 8.36 8.89 1.00
C LEU A 10 7.97 9.17 2.46
N LEU A 11 8.94 9.06 3.37
CA LEU A 11 8.75 9.26 4.81
C LEU A 11 9.11 10.68 5.20
N ASP A 12 8.34 11.27 6.12
CA ASP A 12 8.73 12.50 6.80
C ASP A 12 9.76 12.19 7.89
N GLU A 13 10.95 12.76 7.79
CA GLU A 13 12.14 12.49 8.64
C GLU A 13 11.88 12.74 10.14
N ASN A 14 10.80 13.44 10.48
CA ASN A 14 10.43 13.72 11.87
C ASN A 14 9.81 12.52 12.60
N GLY A 15 9.46 11.44 11.90
CA GLY A 15 8.86 10.24 12.48
C GLY A 15 9.91 9.20 12.89
N GLY A 16 10.39 9.23 14.14
CA GLY A 16 11.37 8.28 14.68
C GLY A 16 10.87 6.83 14.88
N GLY A 17 10.45 6.16 13.80
CA GLY A 17 9.96 4.79 13.83
C GLY A 17 10.35 3.97 12.60
N ALA A 18 10.35 2.65 12.76
CA ALA A 18 10.57 1.73 11.64
C ALA A 18 9.26 1.41 10.93
N VAL A 19 9.26 1.52 9.60
CA VAL A 19 8.17 1.01 8.75
C VAL A 19 8.28 -0.50 8.67
N THR A 20 7.14 -1.18 8.67
CA THR A 20 7.08 -2.65 8.50
C THR A 20 6.12 -3.01 7.38
N ALA A 21 6.34 -4.16 6.74
CA ALA A 21 5.43 -4.70 5.73
C ALA A 21 3.98 -4.80 6.24
N THR A 22 3.80 -5.15 7.51
CA THR A 22 2.50 -5.24 8.18
C THR A 22 1.84 -3.87 8.32
N ALA A 23 2.61 -2.83 8.66
CA ALA A 23 2.11 -1.46 8.72
C ALA A 23 1.69 -0.93 7.34
N ILE A 24 2.44 -1.26 6.29
CA ILE A 24 2.11 -0.90 4.90
C ILE A 24 0.80 -1.58 4.47
N TYR A 25 0.69 -2.89 4.71
CA TYR A 25 -0.54 -3.63 4.43
C TYR A 25 -1.75 -3.03 5.16
N ALA A 26 -1.59 -2.68 6.44
CA ALA A 26 -2.63 -2.07 7.24
C ALA A 26 -3.03 -0.68 6.72
N ALA A 27 -2.08 0.15 6.30
CA ALA A 27 -2.34 1.47 5.73
C ALA A 27 -3.15 1.38 4.43
N LEU A 28 -2.74 0.50 3.50
CA LEU A 28 -3.47 0.23 2.25
C LEU A 28 -4.87 -0.33 2.52
N SER A 29 -4.99 -1.29 3.43
CA SER A 29 -6.26 -1.90 3.81
C SER A 29 -7.23 -0.89 4.44
N LYS A 30 -6.73 -0.04 5.33
CA LYS A 30 -7.50 1.06 5.92
C LYS A 30 -8.04 1.99 4.83
N GLN A 31 -7.19 2.38 3.89
CA GLN A 31 -7.59 3.32 2.85
C GLN A 31 -8.58 2.71 1.86
N LEU A 32 -8.43 1.43 1.53
CA LEU A 32 -9.42 0.67 0.76
C LEU A 32 -10.80 0.65 1.45
N GLY A 33 -10.83 0.42 2.76
CA GLY A 33 -12.07 0.46 3.55
C GLY A 33 -12.71 1.84 3.55
N ILE A 34 -11.93 2.91 3.72
CA ILE A 34 -12.43 4.29 3.71
C ILE A 34 -13.02 4.66 2.34
N MET A 35 -12.36 4.29 1.24
CA MET A 35 -12.76 4.73 -0.10
C MET A 35 -13.86 3.88 -0.73
N PHE A 36 -13.92 2.58 -0.41
CA PHE A 36 -14.82 1.64 -1.09
C PHE A 36 -15.74 0.84 -0.15
N GLY A 37 -15.73 1.16 1.14
CA GLY A 37 -16.51 0.46 2.16
C GLY A 37 -16.12 -1.01 2.31
N ASP A 38 -16.95 -1.75 3.06
CA ASP A 38 -16.69 -3.15 3.38
C ASP A 38 -16.62 -4.04 2.14
N TYR A 39 -17.49 -3.80 1.16
CA TYR A 39 -17.50 -4.59 -0.09
C TYR A 39 -16.20 -4.41 -0.88
N GLY A 40 -15.78 -3.17 -1.14
CA GLY A 40 -14.58 -2.92 -1.92
C GLY A 40 -13.30 -3.34 -1.21
N TYR A 41 -13.27 -3.18 0.12
CA TYR A 41 -12.20 -3.74 0.94
C TYR A 41 -12.15 -5.26 0.86
N ALA A 42 -13.26 -5.97 1.13
CA ALA A 42 -13.31 -7.43 1.10
C ALA A 42 -12.92 -7.99 -0.28
N ALA A 43 -13.38 -7.36 -1.36
CA ALA A 43 -13.05 -7.74 -2.72
C ALA A 43 -11.54 -7.63 -3.02
N ALA A 44 -10.86 -6.61 -2.51
CA ALA A 44 -9.42 -6.42 -2.70
C ALA A 44 -8.58 -7.26 -1.72
N LYS A 45 -9.01 -7.36 -0.45
CA LYS A 45 -8.29 -7.94 0.69
C LYS A 45 -7.76 -9.34 0.42
N LEU A 46 -8.58 -10.21 -0.21
CA LEU A 46 -8.21 -11.60 -0.48
C LEU A 46 -7.00 -11.74 -1.41
N SER A 47 -6.73 -10.72 -2.21
CA SER A 47 -5.64 -10.74 -3.20
C SER A 47 -4.48 -9.80 -2.87
N LEU A 48 -4.70 -8.85 -1.94
CA LEU A 48 -3.70 -7.88 -1.49
C LEU A 48 -2.62 -8.57 -0.65
N ASN A 49 -1.36 -8.45 -1.05
CA ASN A 49 -0.24 -9.03 -0.32
C ASN A 49 1.02 -8.18 -0.52
N VAL A 50 1.63 -7.73 0.57
CA VAL A 50 2.96 -7.09 0.53
C VAL A 50 4.00 -8.20 0.39
N LYS A 51 4.68 -8.27 -0.77
CA LYS A 51 5.61 -9.35 -1.11
C LYS A 51 7.03 -9.04 -0.69
N VAL A 52 7.44 -7.80 -0.93
CA VAL A 52 8.78 -7.31 -0.62
C VAL A 52 8.60 -5.94 -0.02
N PHE A 53 9.30 -5.67 1.07
CA PHE A 53 9.53 -4.34 1.57
C PHE A 53 11.02 -4.27 1.93
N ASP A 54 11.74 -3.37 1.28
CA ASP A 54 13.10 -3.05 1.64
C ASP A 54 13.14 -1.78 2.48
N ALA A 55 13.68 -1.88 3.69
CA ALA A 55 13.72 -0.77 4.62
C ALA A 55 14.86 0.20 4.32
N GLU A 56 15.92 -0.25 3.63
CA GLU A 56 17.05 0.61 3.26
C GLU A 56 16.66 1.60 2.15
N THR A 57 15.96 1.14 1.12
CA THR A 57 15.48 2.01 0.02
C THR A 57 14.04 2.51 0.20
N ALA A 58 13.34 2.07 1.24
CA ALA A 58 11.91 2.34 1.45
C ALA A 58 11.02 1.90 0.27
N THR A 59 11.44 0.87 -0.47
CA THR A 59 10.73 0.36 -1.65
C THR A 59 9.86 -0.84 -1.30
N VAL A 60 8.64 -0.88 -1.85
CA VAL A 60 7.67 -1.94 -1.60
C VAL A 60 7.11 -2.53 -2.91
N VAL A 61 6.95 -3.85 -2.92
CA VAL A 61 6.24 -4.58 -3.98
C VAL A 61 4.97 -5.18 -3.41
N VAL A 62 3.83 -4.79 -3.97
CA VAL A 62 2.51 -5.30 -3.60
C VAL A 62 1.94 -6.14 -4.73
N ARG A 63 1.51 -7.35 -4.40
CA ARG A 63 0.71 -8.19 -5.27
C ARG A 63 -0.77 -7.92 -5.03
N ILE A 64 -1.55 -7.86 -6.11
CA ILE A 64 -3.01 -7.82 -6.07
C ILE A 64 -3.61 -8.57 -7.27
N SER A 65 -4.91 -8.88 -7.25
CA SER A 65 -5.59 -9.38 -8.45
C SER A 65 -5.77 -8.26 -9.48
N LYS A 66 -5.78 -8.60 -10.79
CA LYS A 66 -6.00 -7.60 -11.85
C LYS A 66 -7.33 -6.87 -11.70
N GLU A 67 -8.36 -7.57 -11.23
CA GLU A 67 -9.71 -7.03 -11.02
C GLU A 67 -9.75 -5.97 -9.91
N SER A 68 -8.82 -6.04 -8.95
CA SER A 68 -8.72 -5.08 -7.85
C SER A 68 -7.55 -4.10 -7.98
N ALA A 69 -6.72 -4.22 -9.02
CA ALA A 69 -5.52 -3.40 -9.20
C ALA A 69 -5.86 -1.90 -9.30
N GLN A 70 -6.84 -1.54 -10.13
CA GLN A 70 -7.29 -0.14 -10.25
C GLN A 70 -7.84 0.41 -8.94
N ARG A 71 -8.52 -0.43 -8.14
CA ARG A 71 -9.01 -0.05 -6.82
C ARG A 71 -7.83 0.30 -5.91
N LEU A 72 -6.82 -0.56 -5.81
CA LEU A 72 -5.63 -0.29 -5.02
C LEU A 72 -4.88 0.96 -5.52
N LEU A 73 -4.66 1.09 -6.83
CA LEU A 73 -3.98 2.25 -7.40
C LEU A 73 -4.69 3.56 -7.06
N SER A 74 -6.02 3.59 -7.11
CA SER A 74 -6.79 4.77 -6.71
C SER A 74 -6.68 5.11 -5.22
N THR A 75 -6.33 4.14 -4.35
CA THR A 75 -6.14 4.40 -2.91
C THR A 75 -4.77 4.93 -2.54
N VAL A 76 -3.73 4.59 -3.31
CA VAL A 76 -2.35 4.97 -3.05
C VAL A 76 -2.19 6.46 -2.70
N PRO A 77 -2.69 7.43 -3.50
CA PRO A 77 -2.46 8.85 -3.23
C PRO A 77 -3.15 9.36 -1.95
N PHE A 78 -4.06 8.58 -1.36
CA PHE A 78 -4.76 8.95 -0.14
C PHE A 78 -4.19 8.31 1.13
N VAL A 79 -3.16 7.46 1.00
CA VAL A 79 -2.38 7.00 2.15
C VAL A 79 -1.53 8.18 2.63
N ARG A 80 -1.78 8.63 3.86
CA ARG A 80 -1.09 9.78 4.48
C ARG A 80 -0.14 9.39 5.60
N SER A 81 -0.21 8.15 6.06
CA SER A 81 0.66 7.62 7.09
C SER A 81 0.77 6.11 6.98
N VAL A 82 1.95 5.60 7.32
CA VAL A 82 2.20 4.16 7.46
C VAL A 82 2.56 3.91 8.93
N GLY A 83 1.70 3.19 9.63
CA GLY A 83 1.74 3.16 11.10
C GLY A 83 1.49 4.56 11.66
N ASN A 84 2.44 5.06 12.46
CA ASN A 84 2.41 6.40 13.05
C ASN A 84 3.35 7.41 12.37
N ILE A 85 3.88 7.06 11.19
CA ILE A 85 4.83 7.89 10.46
C ILE A 85 4.10 8.54 9.28
N PRO A 86 4.08 9.88 9.15
CA PRO A 86 3.58 10.55 7.97
C PRO A 86 4.33 10.06 6.73
N ALA A 87 3.57 9.65 5.72
CA ALA A 87 4.15 9.01 4.54
C ALA A 87 3.28 9.21 3.31
N VAL A 88 3.92 9.29 2.15
CA VAL A 88 3.28 9.27 0.83
C VAL A 88 3.77 8.04 0.07
N LEU A 89 2.86 7.37 -0.64
CA LEU A 89 3.20 6.26 -1.51
C LEU A 89 3.29 6.74 -2.95
N GLU A 90 4.41 6.48 -3.61
CA GLU A 90 4.63 6.82 -5.03
C GLU A 90 4.69 5.54 -5.87
N VAL A 91 3.85 5.43 -6.89
CA VAL A 91 3.85 4.26 -7.80
C VAL A 91 4.91 4.43 -8.87
N LEU A 92 5.86 3.50 -8.93
CA LEU A 92 6.93 3.48 -9.92
C LEU A 92 6.58 2.60 -11.12
N PHE A 93 5.92 1.47 -10.87
CA PHE A 93 5.62 0.48 -11.92
C PHE A 93 4.39 -0.37 -11.59
N VAL A 94 3.67 -0.78 -12.63
CA VAL A 94 2.53 -1.70 -12.57
C VAL A 94 2.71 -2.79 -13.64
N GLY A 95 2.82 -4.05 -13.20
CA GLY A 95 2.94 -5.25 -14.04
C GLY A 95 1.84 -6.26 -13.83
#